data_AF-A0A4R0RFT8-F1
#
_entry.id   AF-A0A4R0RFT8-F1
#
_cell.length_a   1.000
_cell.length_b   1.000
_cell.length_c   1.000
_cell.angle_alpha   90.00
_cell.angle_beta   90.00
_cell.angle_gamma   90.00
#
_symmetry.space_group_name_H-M   'P 1'
#
loop_
_entity.id
_entity.type
_entity.pdbx_description
1 polymer ?
#
loop_
_entity_poly.entity_id
_entity_poly.type
_entity_poly.pdbx_seq_one_letter_code
_entity_poly.pdbx_strand_id
1 'polypeptide(L)'
;MAKDSAAKAPPHQSSQDSDLFKPPSLEDDILHYPNSWYLVLAQKPEYLVQWLNVLWKRDDPMLGTLMKTLKVNMDFGLTTPGQWDAFSATRLPCLLMEMMTDSGLVGHNLGDGSHSKPVHYASSLMTALRTCVYSLLEGVQAENPRDIECAREVLKNLKKLCRALWAQRHLLKPKRQESSGGFTDHLPSSTENDHHSATGSDNGVVEDDGSLSWTTVDSDTDGEDVSEESSVGEGNCATKHSDGDAELPETCATCIELLVRVYVMVHGQVPPHTSYAPHLLLFYWTYCPDEQSANLALSITEKMYQGWPQQVDIFLEQVILCGPEYPLHYLAKLSRQLRDQTITEESAIRLALLCSMSMRNVDQLLTVQLPEGQGLVRSLIIACQRQMCSSSDWVAEMFIAKTVQVIGFLLGRPTTRDFTMDQLDKYTKDLNFIVILSRAFINHVKESDSEGLKIAIHTLGFLYRIAIKIHETPSRPVLQSDLYITAARTWHDTMKALSHIRPKDVAQTALKNDALKHWRLYGKAFYFKENDVKFVTLKRASPLSTEEAYWRIPRECFWLECACAGHDAHHSVRVCKGCWRAVYCGKFCQEQDWKAGHRDLCRAQRVGDL
;
A
#
# COMPACT_ATOMS: atom_id res chain seq x y z
N MET A 1 -29.66 38.78 40.47
CA MET A 1 -31.04 39.07 40.05
C MET A 1 -31.37 38.19 38.86
N ALA A 2 -31.86 36.98 39.12
CA ALA A 2 -32.27 36.02 38.10
C ALA A 2 -33.79 36.12 37.96
N LYS A 3 -34.29 36.27 36.72
CA LYS A 3 -35.72 36.21 36.42
C LYS A 3 -36.04 34.84 35.85
N ASP A 4 -36.88 34.12 36.59
CA ASP A 4 -37.57 32.91 36.16
C ASP A 4 -38.46 33.18 34.95
N SER A 5 -38.28 32.38 33.90
CA SER A 5 -39.17 32.29 32.75
C SER A 5 -39.57 30.83 32.58
N ALA A 6 -40.59 30.42 33.35
CA ALA A 6 -41.26 29.14 33.17
C ALA A 6 -42.06 29.15 31.86
N ALA A 7 -41.55 28.45 30.85
CA ALA A 7 -42.28 28.16 29.62
C ALA A 7 -43.33 27.08 29.89
N LYS A 8 -44.60 27.39 29.61
CA LYS A 8 -45.73 26.45 29.64
C LYS A 8 -45.52 25.35 28.60
N ALA A 9 -45.55 24.09 29.05
CA ALA A 9 -45.65 22.93 28.19
C ALA A 9 -46.98 22.94 27.40
N PRO A 10 -46.99 22.51 26.13
CA PRO A 10 -48.21 22.37 25.35
C PRO A 10 -49.06 21.20 25.90
N PRO A 11 -50.39 21.22 25.68
CA PRO A 11 -51.27 20.20 26.22
C PRO A 11 -51.03 18.86 25.53
N HIS A 12 -50.91 17.80 26.35
CA HIS A 12 -50.97 16.41 25.92
C HIS A 12 -52.25 16.18 25.10
N GLN A 13 -52.10 15.96 23.80
CA GLN A 13 -53.15 15.37 22.97
C GLN A 13 -53.29 13.89 23.37
N SER A 14 -54.53 13.52 23.70
CA SER A 14 -54.93 12.18 24.11
C SER A 14 -54.76 11.16 22.99
N SER A 15 -54.14 10.04 23.32
CA SER A 15 -53.90 8.86 22.49
C SER A 15 -55.18 8.06 22.18
N GLN A 16 -56.06 8.58 21.31
CA GLN A 16 -57.27 7.85 20.88
C GLN A 16 -57.31 7.43 19.40
N ASP A 17 -56.24 7.63 18.63
CA ASP A 17 -56.17 7.21 17.21
C ASP A 17 -55.22 6.00 16.95
N SER A 18 -54.94 5.15 17.95
CA SER A 18 -54.01 4.01 17.75
C SER A 18 -54.66 2.74 17.18
N ASP A 19 -55.98 2.72 16.94
CA ASP A 19 -56.71 1.52 16.47
C ASP A 19 -57.03 1.52 14.95
N LEU A 20 -56.56 2.52 14.19
CA LEU A 20 -56.92 2.70 12.77
C LEU A 20 -55.86 2.27 11.74
N PHE A 21 -54.72 1.71 12.18
CA PHE A 21 -53.75 1.10 11.28
C PHE A 21 -53.46 -0.34 11.72
N LYS A 22 -54.44 -1.23 11.48
CA LYS A 22 -54.05 -2.62 11.22
C LYS A 22 -53.15 -2.59 9.99
N PRO A 23 -51.89 -3.06 10.08
CA PRO A 23 -51.07 -3.19 8.87
C PRO A 23 -51.92 -3.99 7.87
N PRO A 24 -52.05 -3.53 6.61
CA PRO A 24 -52.80 -4.26 5.60
C PRO A 24 -52.34 -5.70 5.62
N SER A 25 -53.29 -6.63 5.51
CA SER A 25 -52.98 -8.05 5.59
C SER A 25 -51.86 -8.31 4.58
N LEU A 26 -50.70 -8.72 5.10
CA LEU A 26 -49.48 -8.88 4.32
C LEU A 26 -49.71 -9.85 3.15
N GLU A 27 -50.67 -10.76 3.34
CA GLU A 27 -51.10 -11.76 2.38
C GLU A 27 -51.89 -11.13 1.22
N ASP A 28 -52.75 -10.14 1.47
CA ASP A 28 -53.51 -9.47 0.39
C ASP A 28 -52.60 -8.58 -0.47
N ASP A 29 -51.68 -7.81 0.13
CA ASP A 29 -50.80 -6.91 -0.62
C ASP A 29 -49.74 -7.69 -1.43
N ILE A 30 -49.16 -8.76 -0.88
CA ILE A 30 -48.14 -9.55 -1.60
C ILE A 30 -48.73 -10.24 -2.84
N LEU A 31 -49.99 -10.70 -2.78
CA LEU A 31 -50.66 -11.35 -3.90
C LEU A 31 -51.01 -10.38 -5.05
N HIS A 32 -51.18 -9.08 -4.76
CA HIS A 32 -51.54 -8.07 -5.78
C HIS A 32 -50.33 -7.43 -6.48
N TYR A 33 -49.12 -7.53 -5.92
CA TYR A 33 -47.92 -6.85 -6.46
C TYR A 33 -46.69 -7.75 -6.70
N PRO A 34 -46.82 -8.97 -7.26
CA PRO A 34 -45.67 -9.88 -7.41
C PRO A 34 -44.51 -9.30 -8.26
N ASN A 35 -44.74 -8.25 -9.06
CA ASN A 35 -43.75 -7.62 -9.94
C ASN A 35 -43.47 -6.14 -9.66
N SER A 36 -43.97 -5.55 -8.56
CA SER A 36 -43.96 -4.09 -8.39
C SER A 36 -43.29 -3.58 -7.10
N TRP A 37 -42.24 -4.23 -6.63
CA TRP A 37 -41.43 -3.76 -5.50
C TRP A 37 -40.94 -2.30 -5.68
N TYR A 38 -40.79 -1.83 -6.92
CA TYR A 38 -40.43 -0.44 -7.20
C TYR A 38 -41.51 0.55 -6.73
N LEU A 39 -42.78 0.30 -7.05
CA LEU A 39 -43.89 1.15 -6.57
C LEU A 39 -44.00 1.08 -5.06
N VAL A 40 -43.75 -0.10 -4.48
CA VAL A 40 -43.76 -0.30 -3.04
C VAL A 40 -42.70 0.55 -2.34
N LEU A 41 -41.45 0.53 -2.83
CA LEU A 41 -40.36 1.37 -2.31
C LEU A 41 -40.64 2.88 -2.49
N ALA A 42 -41.27 3.26 -3.60
CA ALA A 42 -41.57 4.66 -3.90
C ALA A 42 -42.74 5.22 -3.08
N GLN A 43 -43.79 4.43 -2.87
CA GLN A 43 -45.06 4.90 -2.29
C GLN A 43 -45.23 4.54 -0.81
N LYS A 44 -44.59 3.47 -0.33
CA LYS A 44 -44.79 2.92 1.02
C LYS A 44 -43.45 2.51 1.68
N PRO A 45 -42.40 3.36 1.68
CA PRO A 45 -41.09 3.00 2.24
C PRO A 45 -41.13 2.66 3.74
N GLU A 46 -42.13 3.15 4.48
CA GLU A 46 -42.32 2.91 5.92
C GLU A 46 -42.69 1.45 6.28
N TYR A 47 -43.17 0.68 5.30
CA TYR A 47 -43.51 -0.75 5.49
C TYR A 47 -42.39 -1.69 5.05
N LEU A 48 -41.32 -1.18 4.42
CA LEU A 48 -40.22 -1.97 3.86
C LEU A 48 -39.60 -2.93 4.89
N VAL A 49 -39.30 -2.43 6.09
CA VAL A 49 -38.67 -3.23 7.15
C VAL A 49 -39.59 -4.36 7.62
N GLN A 50 -40.91 -4.14 7.66
CA GLN A 50 -41.88 -5.17 8.02
C GLN A 50 -41.91 -6.28 6.95
N TRP A 51 -41.97 -5.91 5.66
CA TRP A 51 -41.93 -6.87 4.56
C TRP A 51 -40.62 -7.67 4.54
N LEU A 52 -39.47 -7.00 4.63
CA LEU A 52 -38.17 -7.67 4.66
C LEU A 52 -38.09 -8.66 5.82
N ASN A 53 -38.54 -8.27 7.02
CA ASN A 53 -38.50 -9.14 8.19
C ASN A 53 -39.40 -10.38 8.02
N VAL A 54 -40.61 -10.24 7.46
CA VAL A 54 -41.49 -11.39 7.23
C VAL A 54 -40.94 -12.31 6.15
N LEU A 55 -40.53 -11.76 5.00
CA LEU A 55 -39.97 -12.55 3.90
C LEU A 55 -38.69 -13.27 4.34
N TRP A 56 -37.84 -12.60 5.12
CA TRP A 56 -36.62 -13.18 5.66
C TRP A 56 -36.87 -14.32 6.63
N LYS A 57 -37.79 -14.15 7.59
CA LYS A 57 -38.15 -15.20 8.57
C LYS A 57 -38.81 -16.43 7.93
N ARG A 58 -39.47 -16.24 6.79
CA ARG A 58 -40.11 -17.33 6.02
C ARG A 58 -39.17 -17.99 5.00
N ASP A 59 -37.95 -17.48 4.85
CA ASP A 59 -37.04 -17.82 3.74
C ASP A 59 -37.75 -17.77 2.37
N ASP A 60 -38.56 -16.71 2.18
CA ASP A 60 -39.43 -16.56 1.02
C ASP A 60 -38.62 -16.21 -0.25
N PRO A 61 -38.82 -16.90 -1.39
CA PRO A 61 -38.15 -16.58 -2.65
C PRO A 61 -38.28 -15.13 -3.12
N MET A 62 -39.37 -14.43 -2.75
CA MET A 62 -39.59 -13.03 -3.10
C MET A 62 -38.57 -12.09 -2.44
N LEU A 63 -37.91 -12.51 -1.36
CA LEU A 63 -36.87 -11.74 -0.71
C LEU A 63 -35.74 -11.37 -1.68
N GLY A 64 -35.35 -12.29 -2.57
CA GLY A 64 -34.32 -12.03 -3.59
C GLY A 64 -34.74 -10.92 -4.57
N THR A 65 -35.99 -10.95 -5.03
CA THR A 65 -36.54 -9.93 -5.94
C THR A 65 -36.65 -8.56 -5.26
N LEU A 66 -37.10 -8.53 -4.00
CA LEU A 66 -37.16 -7.31 -3.21
C LEU A 66 -35.75 -6.75 -2.98
N MET A 67 -34.78 -7.57 -2.59
CA MET A 67 -33.39 -7.13 -2.37
C MET A 67 -32.73 -6.61 -3.65
N LYS A 68 -33.00 -7.24 -4.81
CA LYS A 68 -32.53 -6.73 -6.10
C LYS A 68 -33.14 -5.36 -6.41
N THR A 69 -34.44 -5.19 -6.15
CA THR A 69 -35.12 -3.90 -6.38
C THR A 69 -34.60 -2.84 -5.42
N LEU A 70 -34.37 -3.19 -4.16
CA LEU A 70 -33.79 -2.31 -3.16
C LEU A 70 -32.37 -1.88 -3.56
N LYS A 71 -31.52 -2.81 -4.04
CA LYS A 71 -30.20 -2.46 -4.59
C LYS A 71 -30.33 -1.38 -5.67
N VAL A 72 -31.14 -1.61 -6.70
CA VAL A 72 -31.32 -0.66 -7.81
C VAL A 72 -31.84 0.70 -7.32
N ASN A 73 -32.74 0.71 -6.34
CA ASN A 73 -33.28 1.95 -5.78
C ASN A 73 -32.31 2.69 -4.84
N MET A 74 -31.25 2.03 -4.38
CA MET A 74 -30.25 2.59 -3.47
C MET A 74 -28.90 2.88 -4.14
N ASP A 75 -28.67 2.35 -5.34
CA ASP A 75 -27.38 2.43 -6.03
C ASP A 75 -27.27 3.66 -6.93
N PHE A 76 -27.40 4.85 -6.34
CA PHE A 76 -27.30 6.14 -7.04
C PHE A 76 -25.92 6.82 -6.87
N GLY A 77 -24.85 6.03 -6.69
CA GLY A 77 -23.48 6.57 -6.64
C GLY A 77 -23.14 7.34 -5.36
N LEU A 78 -23.37 6.72 -4.19
CA LEU A 78 -23.15 7.33 -2.87
C LEU A 78 -23.93 8.65 -2.70
N THR A 79 -25.22 8.62 -3.00
CA THR A 79 -26.15 9.71 -2.67
C THR A 79 -27.21 9.21 -1.71
N THR A 80 -27.61 10.05 -0.76
CA THR A 80 -28.72 9.75 0.16
C THR A 80 -30.03 9.53 -0.63
N PRO A 81 -30.69 8.37 -0.52
CA PRO A 81 -31.96 8.13 -1.19
C PRO A 81 -33.04 9.14 -0.77
N GLY A 82 -33.95 9.51 -1.67
CA GLY A 82 -35.06 10.42 -1.34
C GLY A 82 -35.99 9.87 -0.24
N GLN A 83 -35.99 8.56 -0.02
CA GLN A 83 -36.74 7.85 1.01
C GLN A 83 -35.97 7.69 2.33
N TRP A 84 -34.80 8.31 2.49
CA TRP A 84 -33.92 8.11 3.64
C TRP A 84 -34.62 8.34 4.99
N ASP A 85 -35.43 9.40 5.11
CA ASP A 85 -36.15 9.71 6.35
C ASP A 85 -37.06 8.56 6.80
N ALA A 86 -37.70 7.86 5.86
CA ALA A 86 -38.52 6.69 6.13
C ALA A 86 -37.64 5.47 6.47
N PHE A 87 -36.56 5.24 5.72
CA PHE A 87 -35.63 4.13 5.98
C PHE A 87 -34.93 4.24 7.34
N SER A 88 -34.49 5.43 7.75
CA SER A 88 -33.88 5.65 9.06
C SER A 88 -34.92 5.55 10.18
N ALA A 89 -36.13 6.10 10.00
CA ALA A 89 -37.21 6.00 10.98
C ALA A 89 -37.65 4.55 11.25
N THR A 90 -37.71 3.72 10.20
CA THR A 90 -38.03 2.30 10.30
C THR A 90 -36.86 1.43 10.72
N ARG A 91 -35.65 2.01 10.88
CA ARG A 91 -34.42 1.30 11.22
C ARG A 91 -33.99 0.26 10.18
N LEU A 92 -34.24 0.52 8.89
CA LEU A 92 -33.78 -0.33 7.79
C LEU A 92 -32.29 -0.73 7.91
N PRO A 93 -31.33 0.19 8.20
CA PRO A 93 -29.93 -0.18 8.36
C PRO A 93 -29.69 -1.23 9.45
N CYS A 94 -30.47 -1.18 10.54
CA CYS A 94 -30.37 -2.15 11.63
C CYS A 94 -30.82 -3.55 11.19
N LEU A 95 -31.94 -3.64 10.45
CA LEU A 95 -32.44 -4.91 9.93
C LEU A 95 -31.46 -5.51 8.91
N LEU A 96 -30.94 -4.71 7.97
CA LEU A 96 -29.95 -5.20 6.99
C LEU A 96 -28.69 -5.71 7.71
N MET A 97 -28.24 -5.00 8.74
CA MET A 97 -27.12 -5.44 9.59
C MET A 97 -27.42 -6.77 10.29
N GLU A 98 -28.62 -6.92 10.86
CA GLU A 98 -29.07 -8.15 11.51
C GLU A 98 -29.05 -9.33 10.52
N MET A 99 -29.68 -9.15 9.35
CA MET A 99 -29.71 -10.13 8.26
C MET A 99 -28.31 -10.56 7.80
N MET A 100 -27.36 -9.62 7.73
CA MET A 100 -25.96 -9.93 7.41
C MET A 100 -25.24 -10.72 8.52
N THR A 101 -25.66 -10.55 9.78
CA THR A 101 -24.99 -11.19 10.92
C THR A 101 -25.58 -12.53 11.33
N ASP A 102 -26.84 -12.83 11.01
CA ASP A 102 -27.60 -13.83 11.78
C ASP A 102 -27.10 -15.28 11.59
N SER A 103 -26.85 -15.80 10.39
CA SER A 103 -26.15 -17.11 10.22
C SER A 103 -26.14 -17.61 8.78
N GLY A 104 -25.08 -17.29 8.03
CA GLY A 104 -24.81 -17.93 6.73
C GLY A 104 -25.16 -17.08 5.52
N LEU A 105 -24.67 -15.84 5.48
CA LEU A 105 -24.63 -14.99 4.28
C LEU A 105 -24.30 -15.78 3.01
N VAL A 106 -23.38 -16.75 3.15
CA VAL A 106 -23.08 -17.79 2.18
C VAL A 106 -22.92 -19.10 2.95
N GLY A 107 -23.95 -19.96 2.92
CA GLY A 107 -23.91 -21.27 3.57
C GLY A 107 -22.85 -22.17 2.93
N HIS A 108 -21.93 -22.72 3.73
CA HIS A 108 -20.89 -23.65 3.29
C HIS A 108 -21.36 -25.11 3.19
N ASN A 109 -22.64 -25.39 3.40
CA ASN A 109 -23.17 -26.76 3.36
C ASN A 109 -23.37 -27.25 1.92
N LEU A 110 -22.27 -27.36 1.17
CA LEU A 110 -22.22 -28.00 -0.15
C LEU A 110 -22.59 -29.50 -0.11
N GLY A 111 -22.78 -30.09 1.07
CA GLY A 111 -23.04 -31.53 1.25
C GLY A 111 -24.48 -31.93 1.59
N ASP A 112 -25.36 -31.00 1.95
CA ASP A 112 -26.69 -31.32 2.52
C ASP A 112 -27.85 -31.05 1.54
N GLY A 113 -27.59 -30.42 0.39
CA GLY A 113 -28.68 -30.00 -0.51
C GLY A 113 -29.57 -28.91 0.09
N SER A 114 -29.22 -28.37 1.26
CA SER A 114 -29.84 -27.15 1.79
C SER A 114 -29.44 -25.96 0.90
N HIS A 115 -30.44 -25.20 0.47
CA HIS A 115 -30.33 -24.11 -0.49
C HIS A 115 -29.39 -23.01 0.02
N SER A 116 -28.10 -23.07 -0.33
CA SER A 116 -27.17 -21.96 -0.07
C SER A 116 -27.68 -20.71 -0.80
N LYS A 117 -27.84 -19.60 -0.08
CA LYS A 117 -28.24 -18.32 -0.71
C LYS A 117 -27.21 -17.95 -1.79
N PRO A 118 -27.65 -17.56 -3.00
CA PRO A 118 -26.73 -17.17 -4.06
C PRO A 118 -25.84 -16.00 -3.62
N VAL A 119 -24.59 -15.96 -4.09
CA VAL A 119 -23.64 -14.84 -3.84
C VAL A 119 -24.27 -13.49 -4.20
N HIS A 120 -25.12 -13.44 -5.24
CA HIS A 120 -25.87 -12.25 -5.62
C HIS A 120 -26.79 -11.69 -4.51
N TYR A 121 -27.36 -12.56 -3.67
CA TYR A 121 -28.17 -12.11 -2.53
C TYR A 121 -27.32 -11.35 -1.51
N ALA A 122 -26.16 -11.92 -1.14
CA ALA A 122 -25.20 -11.27 -0.24
C ALA A 122 -24.69 -9.94 -0.83
N SER A 123 -24.44 -9.90 -2.15
CA SER A 123 -24.05 -8.68 -2.86
C SER A 123 -25.15 -7.59 -2.81
N SER A 124 -26.41 -7.95 -3.09
CA SER A 124 -27.53 -7.00 -2.99
C SER A 124 -27.73 -6.48 -1.56
N LEU A 125 -27.62 -7.35 -0.57
CA LEU A 125 -27.75 -6.98 0.85
C LEU A 125 -26.61 -6.06 1.29
N MET A 126 -25.37 -6.37 0.92
CA MET A 126 -24.22 -5.54 1.22
C MET A 126 -24.29 -4.18 0.51
N THR A 127 -24.79 -4.14 -0.73
CA THR A 127 -24.94 -2.87 -1.47
C THR A 127 -25.98 -1.96 -0.81
N ALA A 128 -27.13 -2.52 -0.43
CA ALA A 128 -28.16 -1.78 0.30
C ALA A 128 -27.63 -1.27 1.65
N LEU A 129 -26.91 -2.13 2.40
CA LEU A 129 -26.29 -1.73 3.66
C LEU A 129 -25.24 -0.62 3.45
N ARG A 130 -24.38 -0.73 2.43
CA ARG A 130 -23.38 0.29 2.08
C ARG A 130 -24.05 1.66 1.87
N THR A 131 -25.11 1.73 1.07
CA THR A 131 -25.85 2.99 0.85
C THR A 131 -26.48 3.50 2.15
N CYS A 132 -27.08 2.63 2.95
CA CYS A 132 -27.61 3.00 4.27
C CYS A 132 -26.53 3.62 5.17
N VAL A 133 -25.34 3.02 5.24
CA VAL A 133 -24.24 3.51 6.07
C VAL A 133 -23.69 4.84 5.54
N TYR A 134 -23.63 5.01 4.22
CA TYR A 134 -23.29 6.30 3.62
C TYR A 134 -24.27 7.40 4.05
N SER A 135 -25.58 7.16 3.96
CA SER A 135 -26.58 8.13 4.42
C SER A 135 -26.50 8.39 5.94
N LEU A 136 -26.19 7.36 6.75
CA LEU A 136 -25.92 7.56 8.18
C LEU A 136 -24.70 8.44 8.41
N LEU A 137 -23.64 8.30 7.61
CA LEU A 137 -22.44 9.13 7.74
C LEU A 137 -22.76 10.61 7.49
N GLU A 138 -23.50 10.93 6.42
CA GLU A 138 -23.98 12.29 6.13
C GLU A 138 -24.87 12.82 7.27
N GLY A 139 -25.82 12.00 7.75
CA GLY A 139 -26.71 12.36 8.86
C GLY A 139 -25.97 12.62 10.17
N VAL A 140 -24.94 11.82 10.51
CA VAL A 140 -24.08 12.02 11.68
C VAL A 140 -23.24 13.29 11.54
N GLN A 141 -22.75 13.62 10.34
CA GLN A 141 -22.05 14.89 10.07
C GLN A 141 -22.97 16.10 10.23
N ALA A 142 -24.24 15.96 9.85
CA ALA A 142 -25.27 16.98 10.04
C ALA A 142 -25.86 17.02 11.45
N GLU A 143 -25.31 16.25 12.40
CA GLU A 143 -25.78 16.13 13.78
C GLU A 143 -27.27 15.74 13.91
N ASN A 144 -27.82 14.99 12.94
CA ASN A 144 -29.20 14.53 12.99
C ASN A 144 -29.39 13.51 14.13
N PRO A 145 -30.20 13.81 15.17
CA PRO A 145 -30.32 12.92 16.34
C PRO A 145 -30.84 11.52 15.99
N ARG A 146 -31.70 11.41 14.98
CA ARG A 146 -32.27 10.13 14.54
C ARG A 146 -31.20 9.25 13.90
N ASP A 147 -30.39 9.83 13.01
CA ASP A 147 -29.35 9.10 12.30
C ASP A 147 -28.20 8.72 13.24
N ILE A 148 -27.87 9.57 14.21
CA ILE A 148 -26.91 9.22 15.28
C ILE A 148 -27.40 8.02 16.08
N GLU A 149 -28.68 7.99 16.46
CA GLU A 149 -29.24 6.85 17.21
C GLU A 149 -29.29 5.57 16.36
N CYS A 150 -29.71 5.69 15.10
CA CYS A 150 -29.68 4.57 14.16
C CYS A 150 -28.25 4.05 13.95
N ALA A 151 -27.26 4.94 13.82
CA ALA A 151 -25.84 4.59 13.69
C ALA A 151 -25.33 3.83 14.92
N ARG A 152 -25.63 4.30 16.14
CA ARG A 152 -25.26 3.57 17.38
C ARG A 152 -25.78 2.15 17.37
N GLU A 153 -27.04 1.96 16.96
CA GLU A 153 -27.68 0.65 16.89
C GLU A 153 -27.04 -0.27 15.83
N VAL A 154 -26.71 0.27 14.65
CA VAL A 154 -25.96 -0.49 13.61
C VAL A 154 -24.59 -0.90 14.13
N LEU A 155 -23.87 0.02 14.77
CA LEU A 155 -22.51 -0.21 15.27
C LEU A 155 -22.44 -1.27 16.38
N LYS A 156 -23.52 -1.53 17.13
CA LYS A 156 -23.60 -2.65 18.09
C LYS A 156 -23.31 -4.01 17.43
N ASN A 157 -23.60 -4.15 16.14
CA ASN A 157 -23.39 -5.37 15.38
C ASN A 157 -22.12 -5.37 14.52
N LEU A 158 -21.34 -4.27 14.46
CA LEU A 158 -20.12 -4.15 13.63
C LEU A 158 -19.18 -5.35 13.81
N LYS A 159 -18.89 -5.70 15.07
CA LYS A 159 -18.02 -6.84 15.39
C LYS A 159 -18.58 -8.18 14.91
N LYS A 160 -19.90 -8.37 14.96
CA LYS A 160 -20.54 -9.60 14.45
C LYS A 160 -20.44 -9.67 12.93
N LEU A 161 -20.70 -8.56 12.24
CA LEU A 161 -20.60 -8.47 10.78
C LEU A 161 -19.17 -8.79 10.32
N CYS A 162 -18.18 -8.11 10.89
CA CYS A 162 -16.79 -8.32 10.51
C CYS A 162 -16.33 -9.76 10.78
N ARG A 163 -16.78 -10.40 11.86
CA ARG A 163 -16.52 -11.83 12.11
C ARG A 163 -17.16 -12.73 11.06
N ALA A 164 -18.40 -12.45 10.67
CA ALA A 164 -19.10 -13.22 9.64
C ALA A 164 -18.39 -13.09 8.27
N LEU A 165 -18.03 -11.86 7.87
CA LEU A 165 -17.27 -11.62 6.65
C LEU A 165 -15.87 -12.25 6.70
N TRP A 166 -15.21 -12.22 7.87
CA TRP A 166 -13.89 -12.82 8.05
C TRP A 166 -13.92 -14.35 7.92
N ALA A 167 -14.97 -14.99 8.43
CA ALA A 167 -15.20 -16.42 8.22
C ALA A 167 -15.36 -16.74 6.72
N GLN A 168 -15.96 -15.82 5.96
CA GLN A 168 -16.22 -15.92 4.51
C GLN A 168 -15.17 -15.21 3.64
N ARG A 169 -13.99 -14.89 4.19
CA ARG A 169 -12.96 -14.05 3.51
C ARG A 169 -12.50 -14.58 2.15
N HIS A 170 -12.61 -15.89 1.89
CA HIS A 170 -12.29 -16.47 0.59
C HIS A 170 -13.16 -15.91 -0.55
N LEU A 171 -14.39 -15.46 -0.25
CA LEU A 171 -15.27 -14.76 -1.20
C LEU A 171 -14.85 -13.31 -1.47
N LEU A 172 -14.00 -12.75 -0.62
CA LEU A 172 -13.44 -11.41 -0.78
C LEU A 172 -12.18 -11.40 -1.65
N LYS A 173 -11.67 -12.57 -2.05
CA LYS A 173 -10.60 -12.68 -3.03
C LYS A 173 -11.23 -12.49 -4.41
N PRO A 174 -10.88 -11.43 -5.17
CA PRO A 174 -11.35 -11.29 -6.53
C PRO A 174 -11.00 -12.55 -7.32
N LYS A 175 -11.96 -13.10 -8.05
CA LYS A 175 -11.67 -14.18 -9.00
C LYS A 175 -10.62 -13.62 -9.96
N ARG A 176 -9.42 -14.23 -10.00
CA ARG A 176 -8.44 -13.90 -11.04
C ARG A 176 -9.17 -14.14 -12.35
N GLN A 177 -9.41 -13.06 -13.10
CA GLN A 177 -9.71 -13.23 -14.51
C GLN A 177 -8.47 -13.91 -15.06
N GLU A 178 -8.59 -15.18 -15.41
CA GLU A 178 -7.61 -15.87 -16.25
C GLU A 178 -7.68 -15.19 -17.61
N SER A 179 -7.14 -13.98 -17.69
CA SER A 179 -6.96 -13.28 -18.94
C SER A 179 -6.01 -14.15 -19.74
N SER A 180 -6.54 -14.75 -20.79
CA SER A 180 -5.89 -15.65 -21.73
C SER A 180 -4.79 -14.97 -22.58
N GLY A 181 -4.15 -13.91 -22.07
CA GLY A 181 -3.22 -13.06 -22.81
C GLY A 181 -2.00 -12.61 -22.00
N GLY A 182 -0.92 -13.39 -22.09
CA GLY A 182 0.45 -12.91 -22.33
C GLY A 182 1.25 -12.21 -21.23
N PHE A 183 0.65 -11.71 -20.14
CA PHE A 183 1.41 -11.14 -19.03
C PHE A 183 1.21 -11.97 -17.77
N THR A 184 1.78 -13.17 -17.79
CA THR A 184 1.85 -14.02 -16.62
C THR A 184 2.80 -13.40 -15.60
N ASP A 185 2.25 -12.76 -14.57
CA ASP A 185 2.87 -12.71 -13.25
C ASP A 185 3.03 -14.17 -12.78
N HIS A 186 4.03 -14.88 -13.32
CA HIS A 186 4.41 -16.23 -12.90
C HIS A 186 5.00 -16.13 -11.49
N LEU A 187 4.14 -16.05 -10.48
CA LEU A 187 4.45 -16.66 -9.20
C LEU A 187 4.58 -18.16 -9.49
N PRO A 188 5.75 -18.77 -9.25
CA PRO A 188 5.92 -20.21 -9.48
C PRO A 188 4.89 -20.94 -8.60
N SER A 189 4.02 -21.73 -9.22
CA SER A 189 3.17 -22.66 -8.48
C SER A 189 4.09 -23.63 -7.75
N SER A 190 4.01 -23.67 -6.42
CA SER A 190 4.93 -24.40 -5.54
C SER A 190 4.69 -25.92 -5.52
N THR A 191 4.43 -26.53 -6.67
CA THR A 191 4.26 -27.97 -6.82
C THR A 191 5.10 -28.46 -7.99
N GLU A 192 6.38 -28.72 -7.72
CA GLU A 192 7.24 -29.75 -8.35
C GLU A 192 8.71 -29.35 -8.18
N ASN A 193 9.43 -30.08 -7.32
CA ASN A 193 10.83 -30.47 -7.54
C ASN A 193 11.25 -31.46 -6.45
N ASP A 194 10.99 -32.74 -6.73
CA ASP A 194 11.72 -33.86 -6.16
C ASP A 194 12.96 -34.16 -7.04
N HIS A 195 14.08 -34.39 -6.37
CA HIS A 195 15.24 -35.16 -6.79
C HIS A 195 16.02 -34.76 -8.06
N HIS A 196 17.09 -33.98 -7.86
CA HIS A 196 18.37 -34.31 -8.49
C HIS A 196 19.52 -34.27 -7.48
N SER A 197 19.97 -35.48 -7.12
CA SER A 197 21.25 -35.76 -6.47
C SER A 197 22.38 -35.50 -7.45
N ALA A 198 23.34 -34.64 -7.08
CA ALA A 198 24.59 -34.48 -7.81
C ALA A 198 25.68 -35.37 -7.18
N THR A 199 26.19 -36.32 -7.98
CA THR A 199 27.39 -37.11 -7.68
C THR A 199 28.39 -36.98 -8.84
N GLY A 200 29.61 -36.53 -8.51
CA GLY A 200 30.85 -36.72 -9.28
C GLY A 200 30.94 -35.95 -10.62
N SER A 201 32.10 -35.74 -11.24
CA SER A 201 33.51 -35.99 -10.94
C SER A 201 34.27 -35.55 -12.21
N ASP A 202 35.23 -34.64 -12.05
CA ASP A 202 36.56 -34.64 -12.67
C ASP A 202 36.81 -34.62 -14.21
N ASN A 203 37.75 -33.73 -14.56
CA ASN A 203 38.69 -33.67 -15.70
C ASN A 203 38.24 -33.31 -17.13
N GLY A 204 38.99 -32.35 -17.70
CA GLY A 204 39.10 -32.17 -19.15
C GLY A 204 39.69 -30.82 -19.58
N VAL A 205 41.02 -30.71 -19.56
CA VAL A 205 41.81 -29.66 -20.25
C VAL A 205 41.72 -29.87 -21.77
N VAL A 206 41.35 -28.83 -22.53
CA VAL A 206 41.81 -28.60 -23.92
C VAL A 206 41.78 -27.09 -24.19
N GLU A 207 42.94 -26.55 -24.59
CA GLU A 207 43.12 -25.25 -25.24
C GLU A 207 42.53 -25.32 -26.67
N ASP A 208 41.76 -24.33 -27.11
CA ASP A 208 41.88 -23.89 -28.51
C ASP A 208 41.37 -22.47 -28.74
N ASP A 209 42.08 -21.84 -29.67
CA ASP A 209 42.06 -20.49 -30.17
C ASP A 209 40.86 -20.27 -31.11
N GLY A 210 40.25 -19.09 -31.11
CA GLY A 210 39.00 -18.92 -31.88
C GLY A 210 38.36 -17.55 -31.87
N SER A 211 39.08 -16.56 -32.40
CA SER A 211 38.52 -15.32 -32.97
C SER A 211 37.23 -15.60 -33.75
N LEU A 212 36.12 -14.92 -33.44
CA LEU A 212 35.09 -14.63 -34.44
C LEU A 212 34.33 -13.33 -34.14
N SER A 213 34.18 -12.59 -35.22
CA SER A 213 33.74 -11.22 -35.37
C SER A 213 32.22 -11.06 -35.36
N TRP A 214 31.81 -9.89 -34.90
CA TRP A 214 30.48 -9.30 -35.04
C TRP A 214 30.02 -9.24 -36.50
N THR A 215 28.81 -9.69 -36.78
CA THR A 215 28.01 -9.24 -37.93
C THR A 215 26.62 -8.90 -37.44
N THR A 216 26.34 -7.60 -37.45
CA THR A 216 25.02 -6.99 -37.29
C THR A 216 24.25 -7.19 -38.60
N VAL A 217 23.01 -7.66 -38.49
CA VAL A 217 22.04 -7.68 -39.58
C VAL A 217 21.22 -6.40 -39.46
N ASP A 218 21.44 -5.50 -40.41
CA ASP A 218 20.54 -4.38 -40.70
C ASP A 218 19.30 -4.93 -41.41
N SER A 219 18.12 -4.51 -40.96
CA SER A 219 16.89 -4.62 -41.73
C SER A 219 16.24 -3.25 -41.80
N ASP A 220 16.49 -2.59 -42.92
CA ASP A 220 15.76 -1.45 -43.44
C ASP A 220 14.29 -1.82 -43.68
N THR A 221 13.38 -0.99 -43.20
CA THR A 221 12.07 -0.81 -43.82
C THR A 221 11.71 0.67 -43.78
N ASP A 222 11.89 1.30 -44.94
CA ASP A 222 11.32 2.58 -45.34
C ASP A 222 9.83 2.45 -45.69
N GLY A 223 9.10 3.57 -45.53
CA GLY A 223 7.83 3.89 -46.21
C GLY A 223 6.57 3.26 -45.61
N GLU A 224 5.42 3.92 -45.52
CA GLU A 224 4.90 5.06 -46.27
C GLU A 224 3.84 5.79 -45.43
N ASP A 225 3.78 7.11 -45.63
CA ASP A 225 2.65 7.98 -45.33
C ASP A 225 1.40 7.54 -46.10
N VAL A 226 0.30 7.29 -45.39
CA VAL A 226 -1.05 7.47 -45.95
C VAL A 226 -1.94 8.14 -44.91
N SER A 227 -2.38 9.34 -45.29
CA SER A 227 -3.46 10.10 -44.67
C SER A 227 -4.78 9.55 -45.17
N GLU A 228 -5.70 9.21 -44.26
CA GLU A 228 -7.11 9.06 -44.60
C GLU A 228 -8.01 9.37 -43.40
N GLU A 229 -8.73 10.49 -43.51
CA GLU A 229 -9.91 10.81 -42.72
C GLU A 229 -11.01 9.79 -43.05
N SER A 230 -11.56 9.11 -42.05
CA SER A 230 -12.92 8.59 -42.15
C SER A 230 -13.62 8.53 -40.80
N SER A 231 -14.70 9.30 -40.75
CA SER A 231 -15.74 9.31 -39.73
C SER A 231 -16.62 8.07 -39.86
N VAL A 232 -16.61 7.15 -38.90
CA VAL A 232 -17.69 6.14 -38.73
C VAL A 232 -17.85 5.74 -37.25
N GLY A 233 -19.03 6.06 -36.71
CA GLY A 233 -19.82 5.16 -35.85
C GLY A 233 -19.39 4.99 -34.39
N GLU A 234 -19.99 5.79 -33.51
CA GLU A 234 -20.20 5.43 -32.10
C GLU A 234 -21.13 4.21 -32.02
N GLY A 235 -20.54 3.02 -32.18
CA GLY A 235 -21.18 1.76 -31.83
C GLY A 235 -21.10 1.56 -30.32
N ASN A 236 -22.21 1.78 -29.63
CA ASN A 236 -22.41 1.38 -28.23
C ASN A 236 -22.13 -0.13 -28.10
N CYS A 237 -20.91 -0.47 -27.73
CA CYS A 237 -20.53 -1.83 -27.38
C CYS A 237 -21.17 -2.11 -26.02
N ALA A 238 -22.35 -2.73 -26.04
CA ALA A 238 -23.00 -3.25 -24.85
C ALA A 238 -22.08 -4.34 -24.26
N THR A 239 -21.20 -3.92 -23.35
CA THR A 239 -20.41 -4.81 -22.51
C THR A 239 -21.39 -5.72 -21.78
N LYS A 240 -21.36 -7.02 -22.12
CA LYS A 240 -22.11 -8.03 -21.39
C LYS A 240 -21.55 -8.12 -19.98
N HIS A 241 -22.16 -7.33 -19.11
CA HIS A 241 -22.00 -7.28 -17.68
C HIS A 241 -22.22 -8.65 -17.04
N SER A 242 -21.15 -9.44 -16.90
CA SER A 242 -21.11 -10.57 -15.96
C SER A 242 -20.93 -10.05 -14.52
N ASP A 243 -21.76 -9.07 -14.13
CA ASP A 243 -21.48 -8.05 -13.10
C ASP A 243 -21.57 -8.51 -11.65
N GLY A 244 -22.29 -9.58 -11.36
CA GLY A 244 -22.73 -9.81 -9.98
C GLY A 244 -21.63 -10.28 -9.00
N ASP A 245 -20.59 -10.97 -9.50
CA ASP A 245 -19.59 -11.63 -8.65
C ASP A 245 -18.35 -10.77 -8.40
N ALA A 246 -18.02 -9.84 -9.30
CA ALA A 246 -16.84 -8.99 -9.17
C ALA A 246 -17.04 -7.87 -8.13
N GLU A 247 -18.28 -7.48 -7.87
CA GLU A 247 -18.62 -6.32 -7.02
C GLU A 247 -18.60 -6.61 -5.51
N LEU A 248 -18.75 -7.87 -5.08
CA LEU A 248 -18.92 -8.19 -3.66
C LEU A 248 -17.70 -7.78 -2.80
N PRO A 249 -16.44 -8.08 -3.18
CA PRO A 249 -15.27 -7.68 -2.40
C PRO A 249 -15.18 -6.17 -2.18
N GLU A 250 -15.37 -5.40 -3.25
CA GLU A 250 -15.32 -3.93 -3.22
C GLU A 250 -16.45 -3.38 -2.35
N THR A 251 -17.68 -3.85 -2.57
CA THR A 251 -18.85 -3.40 -1.80
C THR A 251 -18.67 -3.70 -0.31
N CYS A 252 -18.13 -4.86 0.05
CA CYS A 252 -17.82 -5.21 1.44
C CYS A 252 -16.76 -4.25 2.02
N ALA A 253 -15.65 -4.04 1.31
CA ALA A 253 -14.57 -3.18 1.77
C ALA A 253 -15.05 -1.74 1.97
N THR A 254 -15.79 -1.17 1.01
CA THR A 254 -16.39 0.16 1.11
C THR A 254 -17.42 0.23 2.24
N CYS A 255 -18.24 -0.81 2.45
CA CYS A 255 -19.17 -0.81 3.57
C CYS A 255 -18.44 -0.81 4.93
N ILE A 256 -17.35 -1.58 5.06
CA ILE A 256 -16.54 -1.60 6.30
C ILE A 256 -15.81 -0.27 6.51
N GLU A 257 -15.25 0.32 5.45
CA GLU A 257 -14.66 1.66 5.41
C GLU A 257 -15.63 2.72 5.97
N LEU A 258 -16.86 2.76 5.43
CA LEU A 258 -17.90 3.69 5.89
C LEU A 258 -18.30 3.43 7.34
N LEU A 259 -18.49 2.16 7.73
CA LEU A 259 -18.83 1.79 9.11
C LEU A 259 -17.74 2.22 10.10
N VAL A 260 -16.46 2.12 9.73
CA VAL A 260 -15.34 2.60 10.56
C VAL A 260 -15.40 4.12 10.71
N ARG A 261 -15.73 4.87 9.65
CA ARG A 261 -15.87 6.34 9.73
C ARG A 261 -17.05 6.76 10.60
N VAL A 262 -18.20 6.11 10.46
CA VAL A 262 -19.36 6.31 11.34
C VAL A 262 -18.98 5.99 12.79
N TYR A 263 -18.24 4.90 13.03
CA TYR A 263 -17.75 4.56 14.37
C TYR A 263 -16.87 5.65 14.98
N VAL A 264 -15.90 6.19 14.22
CA VAL A 264 -15.03 7.27 14.69
C VAL A 264 -15.83 8.52 15.04
N MET A 265 -16.82 8.88 14.23
CA MET A 265 -17.67 10.04 14.50
C MET A 265 -18.56 9.86 15.73
N VAL A 266 -19.15 8.68 15.91
CA VAL A 266 -20.06 8.39 17.01
C VAL A 266 -19.32 8.19 18.35
N HIS A 267 -18.13 7.58 18.33
CA HIS A 267 -17.39 7.20 19.53
C HIS A 267 -16.13 8.04 19.81
N GLY A 268 -15.70 8.89 18.88
CA GLY A 268 -14.48 9.69 19.02
C GLY A 268 -13.17 8.88 18.97
N GLN A 269 -13.23 7.60 18.60
CA GLN A 269 -12.08 6.69 18.54
C GLN A 269 -12.27 5.65 17.43
N VAL A 270 -11.18 5.04 16.96
CA VAL A 270 -11.23 3.96 15.96
C VAL A 270 -11.70 2.63 16.56
N PRO A 271 -12.36 1.73 15.81
CA PRO A 271 -12.74 0.42 16.31
C PRO A 271 -11.55 -0.39 16.85
N PRO A 272 -11.71 -1.17 17.93
CA PRO A 272 -10.64 -2.02 18.44
C PRO A 272 -10.30 -3.13 17.43
N HIS A 273 -9.08 -3.65 17.47
CA HIS A 273 -8.66 -4.73 16.57
C HIS A 273 -9.49 -6.02 16.75
N THR A 274 -10.07 -6.24 17.93
CA THR A 274 -11.00 -7.36 18.18
C THR A 274 -12.30 -7.30 17.38
N SER A 275 -12.54 -6.20 16.66
CA SER A 275 -13.67 -6.03 15.75
C SER A 275 -13.51 -6.79 14.44
N TYR A 276 -12.32 -7.21 14.03
CA TYR A 276 -12.00 -7.78 12.70
C TYR A 276 -12.10 -6.81 11.50
N ALA A 277 -12.48 -5.54 11.70
CA ALA A 277 -12.43 -4.53 10.65
C ALA A 277 -11.02 -4.35 10.02
N PRO A 278 -9.92 -4.23 10.80
CA PRO A 278 -8.57 -4.14 10.21
C PRO A 278 -8.16 -5.42 9.48
N HIS A 279 -8.61 -6.60 9.93
CA HIS A 279 -8.30 -7.87 9.28
C HIS A 279 -8.88 -7.92 7.88
N LEU A 280 -10.15 -7.54 7.75
CA LEU A 280 -10.85 -7.48 6.46
C LEU A 280 -10.22 -6.47 5.51
N LEU A 281 -9.91 -5.26 5.98
CA LEU A 281 -9.34 -4.21 5.15
C LEU A 281 -7.92 -4.55 4.68
N LEU A 282 -7.08 -5.17 5.53
CA LEU A 282 -5.74 -5.61 5.11
C LEU A 282 -5.81 -6.81 4.15
N PHE A 283 -6.74 -7.73 4.38
CA PHE A 283 -6.99 -8.85 3.47
C PHE A 283 -7.47 -8.35 2.10
N TYR A 284 -8.42 -7.42 2.10
CA TYR A 284 -8.89 -6.75 0.89
C TYR A 284 -7.76 -6.01 0.18
N TRP A 285 -6.98 -5.18 0.89
CA TRP A 285 -5.82 -4.46 0.31
C TRP A 285 -4.85 -5.40 -0.42
N THR A 286 -4.59 -6.59 0.15
CA THR A 286 -3.68 -7.58 -0.42
C THR A 286 -4.15 -8.06 -1.80
N TYR A 287 -5.46 -8.26 -1.96
CA TYR A 287 -6.06 -8.80 -3.18
C TYR A 287 -6.72 -7.77 -4.09
N CYS A 288 -6.88 -6.52 -3.65
CA CYS A 288 -7.51 -5.45 -4.41
C CYS A 288 -6.64 -5.09 -5.63
N PRO A 289 -7.18 -5.20 -6.87
CA PRO A 289 -6.47 -4.77 -8.07
C PRO A 289 -6.51 -3.25 -8.23
N ASP A 290 -7.60 -2.60 -7.80
CA ASP A 290 -7.77 -1.15 -7.88
C ASP A 290 -6.88 -0.43 -6.86
N GLU A 291 -6.08 0.52 -7.34
CA GLU A 291 -5.10 1.24 -6.52
C GLU A 291 -5.77 2.22 -5.56
N GLN A 292 -6.84 2.89 -6.01
CA GLN A 292 -7.56 3.87 -5.19
C GLN A 292 -8.22 3.21 -3.97
N SER A 293 -8.94 2.11 -4.20
CA SER A 293 -9.59 1.31 -3.15
C SER A 293 -8.56 0.66 -2.22
N ALA A 294 -7.44 0.18 -2.76
CA ALA A 294 -6.34 -0.33 -1.94
C ALA A 294 -5.76 0.77 -1.04
N ASN A 295 -5.49 1.96 -1.57
CA ASN A 295 -4.97 3.09 -0.79
C ASN A 295 -5.94 3.53 0.31
N LEU A 296 -7.24 3.53 0.03
CA LEU A 296 -8.27 3.83 1.03
C LEU A 296 -8.28 2.79 2.15
N ALA A 297 -8.30 1.49 1.81
CA ALA A 297 -8.24 0.41 2.78
C ALA A 297 -6.98 0.50 3.65
N LEU A 298 -5.82 0.82 3.04
CA LEU A 298 -4.55 1.01 3.74
C LEU A 298 -4.60 2.21 4.70
N SER A 299 -5.17 3.34 4.27
CA SER A 299 -5.31 4.56 5.10
C SER A 299 -6.15 4.33 6.35
N ILE A 300 -7.28 3.63 6.23
CA ILE A 300 -8.12 3.33 7.41
C ILE A 300 -7.45 2.31 8.32
N THR A 301 -6.80 1.31 7.71
CA THR A 301 -6.05 0.30 8.43
C THR A 301 -4.92 0.92 9.28
N GLU A 302 -4.17 1.88 8.71
CA GLU A 302 -3.18 2.69 9.42
C GLU A 302 -3.78 3.44 10.62
N LYS A 303 -4.91 4.14 10.44
CA LYS A 303 -5.58 4.88 11.51
C LYS A 303 -5.99 3.96 12.67
N MET A 304 -6.48 2.76 12.35
CA MET A 304 -6.82 1.76 13.37
C MET A 304 -5.58 1.30 14.16
N TYR A 305 -4.45 1.12 13.48
CA TYR A 305 -3.18 0.78 14.15
C TYR A 305 -2.69 1.85 15.11
N GLN A 306 -2.76 3.12 14.68
CA GLN A 306 -2.34 4.24 15.51
C GLN A 306 -3.23 4.39 16.76
N GLY A 307 -4.51 4.02 16.67
CA GLY A 307 -5.43 4.05 17.81
C GLY A 307 -5.24 2.90 18.82
N TRP A 308 -4.69 1.75 18.42
CA TRP A 308 -4.55 0.56 19.28
C TRP A 308 -3.17 -0.11 19.19
N PRO A 309 -2.06 0.61 19.48
CA PRO A 309 -0.70 0.11 19.27
C PRO A 309 -0.38 -1.17 20.04
N GLN A 310 -1.01 -1.41 21.19
CA GLN A 310 -0.78 -2.59 22.04
C GLN A 310 -1.43 -3.88 21.51
N GLN A 311 -2.29 -3.80 20.49
CA GLN A 311 -2.98 -4.95 19.91
C GLN A 311 -2.52 -5.24 18.48
N VAL A 312 -1.52 -4.53 17.96
CA VAL A 312 -1.10 -4.65 16.55
C VAL A 312 -0.45 -6.00 16.26
N ASP A 313 0.29 -6.55 17.22
CA ASP A 313 0.94 -7.85 17.14
C ASP A 313 -0.06 -9.00 16.95
N ILE A 314 -1.02 -9.12 17.85
CA ILE A 314 -2.06 -10.16 17.81
C ILE A 314 -2.88 -10.05 16.52
N PHE A 315 -3.22 -8.82 16.15
CA PHE A 315 -3.95 -8.54 14.92
C PHE A 315 -3.17 -9.00 13.66
N LEU A 316 -1.90 -8.60 13.54
CA LEU A 316 -1.07 -8.90 12.39
C LEU A 316 -0.83 -10.41 12.27
N GLU A 317 -0.59 -11.09 13.38
CA GLU A 317 -0.44 -12.54 13.39
C GLU A 317 -1.72 -13.23 12.87
N GLN A 318 -2.89 -12.84 13.36
CA GLN A 318 -4.17 -13.43 12.94
C GLN A 318 -4.49 -13.22 11.45
N VAL A 319 -4.22 -12.03 10.90
CA VAL A 319 -4.50 -11.74 9.49
C VAL A 319 -3.46 -12.39 8.58
N ILE A 320 -2.18 -12.34 8.93
CA ILE A 320 -1.11 -12.91 8.09
C ILE A 320 -1.19 -14.45 8.08
N LEU A 321 -1.51 -15.08 9.21
CA LEU A 321 -1.63 -16.54 9.32
C LEU A 321 -3.03 -17.07 8.95
N CYS A 322 -3.86 -16.26 8.28
CA CYS A 322 -5.23 -16.64 7.96
C CYS A 322 -5.35 -17.72 6.87
N GLY A 323 -4.25 -18.05 6.19
CA GLY A 323 -4.13 -19.13 5.21
C GLY A 323 -2.67 -19.35 4.78
N PRO A 324 -2.30 -20.54 4.29
CA PRO A 324 -0.90 -20.89 4.01
C PRO A 324 -0.25 -20.01 2.92
N GLU A 325 -1.03 -19.58 1.91
CA GLU A 325 -0.52 -18.75 0.81
C GLU A 325 -0.56 -17.25 1.10
N TYR A 326 -1.33 -16.82 2.12
CA TYR A 326 -1.56 -15.41 2.37
C TYR A 326 -0.28 -14.62 2.70
N PRO A 327 0.67 -15.13 3.53
CA PRO A 327 1.97 -14.48 3.75
C PRO A 327 2.71 -14.17 2.45
N LEU A 328 2.70 -15.11 1.49
CA LEU A 328 3.34 -14.95 0.18
C LEU A 328 2.67 -13.83 -0.63
N HIS A 329 1.35 -13.87 -0.77
CA HIS A 329 0.60 -12.85 -1.52
C HIS A 329 0.73 -11.46 -0.89
N TYR A 330 0.66 -11.40 0.44
CA TYR A 330 0.86 -10.18 1.21
C TYR A 330 2.24 -9.57 0.94
N LEU A 331 3.31 -10.37 1.11
CA LEU A 331 4.68 -9.88 0.93
C LEU A 331 4.96 -9.50 -0.53
N ALA A 332 4.39 -10.23 -1.49
CA ALA A 332 4.48 -9.92 -2.91
C ALA A 332 3.79 -8.58 -3.24
N LYS A 333 2.56 -8.35 -2.76
CA LYS A 333 1.83 -7.07 -2.94
C LYS A 333 2.60 -5.91 -2.29
N LEU A 334 3.07 -6.09 -1.05
CA LEU A 334 3.84 -5.09 -0.32
C LEU A 334 5.12 -4.72 -1.08
N SER A 335 5.91 -5.72 -1.49
CA SER A 335 7.17 -5.51 -2.21
C SER A 335 6.93 -4.86 -3.58
N ARG A 336 5.85 -5.25 -4.28
CA ARG A 336 5.46 -4.62 -5.55
C ARG A 336 5.09 -3.14 -5.35
N GLN A 337 4.25 -2.80 -4.38
CA GLN A 337 3.86 -1.40 -4.14
C GLN A 337 5.03 -0.54 -3.64
N LEU A 338 5.97 -1.12 -2.88
CA LEU A 338 7.21 -0.42 -2.53
C LEU A 338 8.01 -0.04 -3.79
N ARG A 339 8.05 -0.90 -4.82
CA ARG A 339 8.73 -0.61 -6.10
C ARG A 339 7.92 0.30 -7.03
N ASP A 340 6.61 0.43 -6.82
CA ASP A 340 5.73 1.23 -7.66
C ASP A 340 6.07 2.73 -7.58
N GLN A 341 6.29 3.34 -8.74
CA GLN A 341 6.75 4.72 -8.85
C GLN A 341 5.64 5.74 -8.58
N THR A 342 4.38 5.34 -8.71
CA THR A 342 3.22 6.20 -8.41
C THR A 342 3.07 6.43 -6.90
N ILE A 343 3.62 5.52 -6.09
CA ILE A 343 3.51 5.59 -4.64
C ILE A 343 4.55 6.56 -4.07
N THR A 344 4.08 7.76 -3.75
CA THR A 344 4.85 8.85 -3.13
C THR A 344 4.13 9.45 -1.92
N GLU A 345 4.78 10.39 -1.24
CA GLU A 345 4.20 11.17 -0.14
C GLU A 345 3.57 10.29 0.97
N GLU A 346 2.35 10.60 1.37
CA GLU A 346 1.66 9.95 2.49
C GLU A 346 1.47 8.45 2.27
N SER A 347 1.11 8.01 1.06
CA SER A 347 0.95 6.59 0.74
C SER A 347 2.25 5.80 0.93
N ALA A 348 3.40 6.40 0.64
CA ALA A 348 4.69 5.77 0.89
C ALA A 348 4.95 5.59 2.40
N ILE A 349 4.64 6.59 3.23
CA ILE A 349 4.75 6.47 4.69
C ILE A 349 3.88 5.32 5.20
N ARG A 350 2.63 5.22 4.73
CA ARG A 350 1.70 4.15 5.13
C ARG A 350 2.26 2.76 4.85
N LEU A 351 2.83 2.57 3.67
CA LEU A 351 3.48 1.30 3.32
C LEU A 351 4.72 1.02 4.17
N ALA A 352 5.54 2.02 4.44
CA ALA A 352 6.71 1.86 5.30
C ALA A 352 6.33 1.51 6.74
N LEU A 353 5.27 2.12 7.26
CA LEU A 353 4.69 1.80 8.57
C LEU A 353 4.13 0.38 8.59
N LEU A 354 3.31 0.01 7.61
CA LEU A 354 2.76 -1.35 7.50
C LEU A 354 3.87 -2.40 7.41
N CYS A 355 4.90 -2.15 6.61
CA CYS A 355 6.08 -3.02 6.50
C CYS A 355 6.81 -3.15 7.84
N SER A 356 7.11 -2.03 8.50
CA SER A 356 7.78 -2.00 9.80
C SER A 356 7.02 -2.78 10.86
N MET A 357 5.70 -2.65 10.92
CA MET A 357 4.89 -3.35 11.89
C MET A 357 4.81 -4.85 11.58
N SER A 358 4.68 -5.21 10.31
CA SER A 358 4.56 -6.63 9.91
C SER A 358 5.85 -7.41 10.17
N MET A 359 7.02 -6.83 9.82
CA MET A 359 8.31 -7.48 10.06
C MET A 359 8.69 -7.57 11.54
N ARG A 360 8.15 -6.68 12.38
CA ARG A 360 8.38 -6.71 13.83
C ARG A 360 7.58 -7.79 14.53
N ASN A 361 6.37 -8.08 14.04
CA ASN A 361 5.39 -8.86 14.80
C ASN A 361 5.09 -10.24 14.22
N VAL A 362 5.44 -10.54 12.96
CA VAL A 362 5.06 -11.81 12.32
C VAL A 362 6.28 -12.55 11.78
N ASP A 363 6.76 -13.52 12.57
CA ASP A 363 7.94 -14.33 12.27
C ASP A 363 7.76 -15.15 10.98
N GLN A 364 6.55 -15.55 10.62
CA GLN A 364 6.30 -16.34 9.41
C GLN A 364 6.52 -15.53 8.13
N LEU A 365 6.41 -14.19 8.15
CA LEU A 365 6.76 -13.39 6.97
C LEU A 365 8.25 -13.45 6.65
N LEU A 366 9.06 -13.79 7.64
CA LEU A 366 10.51 -13.88 7.53
C LEU A 366 10.98 -15.13 6.80
N THR A 367 10.12 -16.16 6.71
CA THR A 367 10.41 -17.39 5.97
C THR A 367 9.92 -17.33 4.53
N VAL A 368 9.13 -16.32 4.17
CA VAL A 368 8.62 -16.15 2.80
C VAL A 368 9.74 -15.65 1.89
N GLN A 369 10.09 -16.47 0.91
CA GLN A 369 11.03 -16.11 -0.13
C GLN A 369 10.27 -15.70 -1.40
N LEU A 370 10.53 -14.49 -1.88
CA LEU A 370 10.04 -14.02 -3.17
C LEU A 370 11.08 -14.31 -4.26
N PRO A 371 10.66 -14.36 -5.55
CA PRO A 371 11.60 -14.48 -6.66
C PRO A 371 12.71 -13.44 -6.60
N GLU A 372 13.86 -13.77 -7.20
CA GLU A 372 15.00 -12.86 -7.27
C GLU A 372 14.59 -11.49 -7.84
N GLY A 373 15.12 -10.42 -7.24
CA GLY A 373 14.77 -9.04 -7.60
C GLY A 373 13.41 -8.57 -7.07
N GLN A 374 12.57 -9.46 -6.52
CA GLN A 374 11.26 -9.09 -5.97
C GLN A 374 11.21 -9.05 -4.43
N GLY A 375 12.29 -9.45 -3.77
CA GLY A 375 12.40 -9.47 -2.30
C GLY A 375 12.19 -8.12 -1.61
N LEU A 376 11.85 -8.18 -0.33
CA LEU A 376 11.51 -7.01 0.48
C LEU A 376 12.68 -6.03 0.64
N VAL A 377 13.88 -6.53 0.95
CA VAL A 377 15.08 -5.69 1.18
C VAL A 377 15.35 -4.80 -0.03
N ARG A 378 15.44 -5.39 -1.23
CA ARG A 378 15.63 -4.64 -2.48
C ARG A 378 14.52 -3.60 -2.69
N SER A 379 13.27 -3.99 -2.44
CA SER A 379 12.10 -3.14 -2.65
C SER A 379 12.09 -1.93 -1.71
N LEU A 380 12.48 -2.11 -0.45
CA LEU A 380 12.64 -1.02 0.51
C LEU A 380 13.74 -0.04 0.10
N ILE A 381 14.88 -0.55 -0.38
CA ILE A 381 15.98 0.31 -0.83
C ILE A 381 15.54 1.15 -2.04
N ILE A 382 14.92 0.53 -3.05
CA ILE A 382 14.38 1.23 -4.23
C ILE A 382 13.35 2.29 -3.81
N ALA A 383 12.40 1.92 -2.95
CA ALA A 383 11.38 2.84 -2.47
C ALA A 383 12.00 4.04 -1.75
N CYS A 384 13.00 3.79 -0.90
CA CYS A 384 13.72 4.81 -0.15
C CYS A 384 14.46 5.78 -1.08
N GLN A 385 15.20 5.26 -2.07
CA GLN A 385 15.85 6.08 -3.10
C GLN A 385 14.83 6.96 -3.84
N ARG A 386 13.68 6.38 -4.23
CA ARG A 386 12.59 7.13 -4.87
C ARG A 386 12.09 8.25 -3.97
N GLN A 387 11.73 7.97 -2.71
CA GLN A 387 11.19 8.99 -1.80
C GLN A 387 12.20 10.12 -1.55
N MET A 388 13.49 9.83 -1.50
CA MET A 388 14.55 10.85 -1.41
C MET A 388 14.63 11.80 -2.61
N CYS A 389 14.06 11.41 -3.75
CA CYS A 389 14.11 12.16 -5.01
C CYS A 389 12.78 12.83 -5.37
N SER A 390 11.66 12.22 -4.99
CA SER A 390 10.33 12.60 -5.44
C SER A 390 9.44 13.22 -4.37
N SER A 391 9.75 13.03 -3.09
CA SER A 391 8.88 13.40 -1.98
C SER A 391 9.45 14.55 -1.16
N SER A 392 8.63 15.15 -0.29
CA SER A 392 9.10 16.13 0.68
C SER A 392 10.20 15.57 1.60
N ASP A 393 11.09 16.45 2.11
CA ASP A 393 12.21 16.05 2.97
C ASP A 393 11.72 15.25 4.20
N TRP A 394 10.62 15.69 4.83
CA TRP A 394 10.03 15.00 5.97
C TRP A 394 9.56 13.57 5.63
N VAL A 395 8.89 13.39 4.49
CA VAL A 395 8.47 12.06 4.02
C VAL A 395 9.68 11.17 3.76
N ALA A 396 10.70 11.70 3.08
CA ALA A 396 11.93 10.97 2.80
C ALA A 396 12.64 10.53 4.08
N GLU A 397 12.78 11.44 5.06
CA GLU A 397 13.41 11.15 6.36
C GLU A 397 12.65 10.08 7.15
N MET A 398 11.32 10.18 7.21
CA MET A 398 10.49 9.14 7.84
C MET A 398 10.64 7.78 7.15
N PHE A 399 10.63 7.76 5.81
CA PHE A 399 10.76 6.54 5.03
C PHE A 399 12.15 5.90 5.21
N ILE A 400 13.21 6.71 5.23
CA ILE A 400 14.59 6.26 5.54
C ILE A 400 14.63 5.60 6.92
N ALA A 401 14.10 6.26 7.95
CA ALA A 401 14.11 5.73 9.31
C ALA A 401 13.38 4.38 9.38
N LYS A 402 12.23 4.25 8.72
CA LYS A 402 11.47 2.98 8.66
C LYS A 402 12.18 1.90 7.86
N THR A 403 12.84 2.26 6.77
CA THR A 403 13.63 1.32 5.96
C THR A 403 14.79 0.74 6.76
N VAL A 404 15.58 1.59 7.42
CA VAL A 404 16.69 1.15 8.28
C VAL A 404 16.19 0.34 9.46
N GLN A 405 15.05 0.74 10.06
CA GLN A 405 14.41 -0.02 11.13
C GLN A 405 14.02 -1.44 10.69
N VAL A 406 13.35 -1.60 9.54
CA VAL A 406 12.97 -2.91 8.99
C VAL A 406 14.21 -3.76 8.74
N ILE A 407 15.19 -3.24 8.00
CA ILE A 407 16.40 -3.99 7.66
C ILE A 407 17.17 -4.38 8.93
N GLY A 408 17.29 -3.48 9.90
CA GLY A 408 17.92 -3.76 11.18
C GLY A 408 17.20 -4.86 11.97
N PHE A 409 15.87 -4.90 11.95
CA PHE A 409 15.11 -6.00 12.56
C PHE A 409 15.33 -7.34 11.86
N LEU A 410 15.36 -7.35 10.52
CA LEU A 410 15.64 -8.55 9.74
C LEU A 410 17.05 -9.10 10.04
N LEU A 411 18.04 -8.23 10.20
CA LEU A 411 19.41 -8.59 10.55
C LEU A 411 19.56 -9.06 12.01
N GLY A 412 18.77 -8.49 12.92
CA GLY A 412 18.78 -8.85 14.34
C GLY A 412 18.31 -10.28 14.59
N ARG A 413 17.42 -10.79 13.74
CA ARG A 413 16.81 -12.12 13.89
C ARG A 413 17.66 -13.22 13.24
N PRO A 414 18.05 -14.27 13.98
CA PRO A 414 18.88 -15.35 13.44
C PRO A 414 18.29 -16.03 12.19
N THR A 415 16.96 -16.19 12.12
CA THR A 415 16.27 -16.87 11.03
C THR A 415 16.34 -16.14 9.68
N THR A 416 16.49 -14.81 9.69
CA THR A 416 16.59 -14.00 8.47
C THR A 416 17.94 -13.37 8.24
N ARG A 417 18.83 -13.43 9.22
CA ARG A 417 20.10 -12.70 9.17
C ARG A 417 20.89 -13.02 7.93
N ASP A 418 21.14 -14.29 7.66
CA ASP A 418 22.00 -14.71 6.55
C ASP A 418 21.38 -14.35 5.21
N PHE A 419 20.09 -14.66 5.00
CA PHE A 419 19.35 -14.23 3.81
C PHE A 419 19.38 -12.71 3.62
N THR A 420 19.18 -11.93 4.69
CA THR A 420 19.19 -10.46 4.62
C THR A 420 20.59 -9.94 4.32
N MET A 421 21.63 -10.56 4.88
CA MET A 421 23.02 -10.26 4.57
C MET A 421 23.34 -10.54 3.11
N ASP A 422 22.88 -11.67 2.55
CA ASP A 422 23.07 -12.00 1.14
C ASP A 422 22.37 -11.00 0.22
N GLN A 423 21.14 -10.58 0.57
CA GLN A 423 20.44 -9.51 -0.17
C GLN A 423 21.19 -8.18 -0.07
N LEU A 424 21.76 -7.84 1.09
CA LEU A 424 22.57 -6.62 1.24
C LEU A 424 23.89 -6.71 0.48
N ASP A 425 24.61 -7.83 0.53
CA ASP A 425 25.85 -8.05 -0.25
C ASP A 425 25.56 -7.84 -1.74
N LYS A 426 24.44 -8.38 -2.22
CA LYS A 426 23.98 -8.26 -3.60
C LYS A 426 23.60 -6.83 -3.99
N TYR A 427 22.78 -6.15 -3.20
CA TYR A 427 22.17 -4.88 -3.63
C TYR A 427 22.78 -3.62 -3.01
N THR A 428 23.62 -3.72 -1.98
CA THR A 428 24.19 -2.52 -1.32
C THR A 428 25.03 -1.71 -2.29
N LYS A 429 25.70 -2.41 -3.23
CA LYS A 429 26.49 -1.81 -4.29
C LYS A 429 25.57 -1.14 -5.31
N ASP A 430 24.73 -1.92 -5.98
CA ASP A 430 23.93 -1.46 -7.12
C ASP A 430 22.85 -0.44 -6.74
N LEU A 431 22.41 -0.44 -5.48
CA LEU A 431 21.39 0.49 -4.96
C LEU A 431 21.94 1.49 -3.94
N ASN A 432 23.26 1.63 -3.83
CA ASN A 432 23.90 2.64 -3.00
C ASN A 432 23.29 2.76 -1.57
N PHE A 433 23.12 1.62 -0.90
CA PHE A 433 22.43 1.58 0.39
C PHE A 433 23.16 2.38 1.49
N ILE A 434 24.47 2.58 1.34
CA ILE A 434 25.27 3.38 2.29
C ILE A 434 24.82 4.85 2.36
N VAL A 435 24.30 5.44 1.28
CA VAL A 435 23.74 6.80 1.30
C VAL A 435 22.48 6.89 2.15
N ILE A 436 21.63 5.84 2.12
CA ILE A 436 20.44 5.77 2.99
C ILE A 436 20.85 5.72 4.46
N LEU A 437 21.83 4.89 4.80
CA LEU A 437 22.35 4.82 6.18
C LEU A 437 23.01 6.12 6.62
N SER A 438 23.78 6.78 5.75
CA SER A 438 24.37 8.09 6.03
C SER A 438 23.31 9.11 6.45
N ARG A 439 22.23 9.23 5.67
CA ARG A 439 21.12 10.14 6.00
C ARG A 439 20.43 9.75 7.31
N ALA A 440 20.21 8.45 7.54
CA ALA A 440 19.65 7.97 8.80
C ALA A 440 20.52 8.38 10.01
N PHE A 441 21.85 8.19 9.95
CA PHE A 441 22.78 8.60 11.01
C PHE A 441 22.68 10.09 11.32
N ILE A 442 22.72 10.94 10.28
CA ILE A 442 22.62 12.39 10.44
C ILE A 442 21.28 12.76 11.10
N ASN A 443 20.18 12.17 10.63
CA ASN A 443 18.84 12.46 11.14
C ASN A 443 18.67 12.02 12.60
N HIS A 444 19.03 10.78 12.94
CA HIS A 444 18.90 10.27 14.31
C HIS A 444 19.73 11.09 15.31
N VAL A 445 20.91 11.58 14.92
CA VAL A 445 21.68 12.50 15.78
C VAL A 445 20.99 13.84 15.91
N LYS A 446 20.48 14.45 14.82
CA LYS A 446 19.79 15.76 14.87
C LYS A 446 18.53 15.75 15.74
N GLU A 447 17.76 14.67 15.66
CA GLU A 447 16.49 14.47 16.38
C GLU A 447 16.68 13.83 17.76
N SER A 448 17.92 13.57 18.19
CA SER A 448 18.24 12.90 19.45
C SER A 448 17.58 11.51 19.61
N ASP A 449 17.39 10.79 18.51
CA ASP A 449 16.78 9.46 18.47
C ASP A 449 17.83 8.35 18.73
N SER A 450 18.01 8.02 20.01
CA SER A 450 18.97 7.00 20.46
C SER A 450 18.67 5.60 19.92
N GLU A 451 17.40 5.20 19.90
CA GLU A 451 17.01 3.86 19.46
C GLU A 451 17.19 3.68 17.95
N GLY A 452 16.78 4.69 17.16
CA GLY A 452 17.03 4.71 15.72
C GLY A 452 18.53 4.65 15.40
N LEU A 453 19.36 5.42 16.12
CA LEU A 453 20.82 5.38 15.92
C LEU A 453 21.41 4.00 16.26
N LYS A 454 20.97 3.32 17.33
CA LYS A 454 21.43 1.96 17.65
C LYS A 454 21.13 0.98 16.52
N ILE A 455 19.94 1.06 15.93
CA ILE A 455 19.56 0.20 14.80
C ILE A 455 20.40 0.52 13.56
N ALA A 456 20.64 1.81 13.28
CA ALA A 456 21.50 2.23 12.18
C ALA A 456 22.96 1.76 12.37
N ILE A 457 23.50 1.85 13.59
CA ILE A 457 24.83 1.32 13.95
C ILE A 457 24.89 -0.20 13.76
N HIS A 458 23.88 -0.92 14.22
CA HIS A 458 23.80 -2.38 14.05
C HIS A 458 23.84 -2.74 12.56
N THR A 459 23.03 -2.05 11.75
CA THR A 459 22.97 -2.24 10.28
C THR A 459 24.31 -1.93 9.61
N LEU A 460 24.97 -0.83 10.00
CA LEU A 460 26.31 -0.47 9.51
C LEU A 460 27.36 -1.54 9.83
N GLY A 461 27.24 -2.20 10.99
CA GLY A 461 28.12 -3.31 11.38
C GLY A 461 28.12 -4.48 10.40
N PHE A 462 27.02 -4.71 9.67
CA PHE A 462 26.97 -5.72 8.61
C PHE A 462 27.63 -5.25 7.32
N LEU A 463 27.43 -3.99 6.92
CA LEU A 463 28.15 -3.41 5.78
C LEU A 463 29.67 -3.38 6.00
N TYR A 464 30.09 -3.17 7.25
CA TYR A 464 31.51 -3.30 7.63
C TYR A 464 32.06 -4.70 7.36
N ARG A 465 31.28 -5.77 7.65
CA ARG A 465 31.70 -7.15 7.35
C ARG A 465 31.79 -7.41 5.85
N ILE A 466 30.84 -6.90 5.07
CA ILE A 466 30.87 -6.96 3.60
C ILE A 466 32.13 -6.26 3.08
N ALA A 467 32.46 -5.07 3.61
CA ALA A 467 33.66 -4.34 3.25
C ALA A 467 34.95 -5.14 3.55
N ILE A 468 35.06 -5.78 4.72
CA ILE A 468 36.20 -6.66 5.05
C ILE A 468 36.31 -7.82 4.05
N LYS A 469 35.20 -8.52 3.77
CA LYS A 469 35.18 -9.67 2.85
C LYS A 469 35.69 -9.28 1.45
N ILE A 470 35.33 -8.09 0.97
CA ILE A 470 35.82 -7.56 -0.31
C ILE A 470 37.33 -7.32 -0.26
N HIS A 471 37.86 -6.85 0.86
CA HIS A 471 39.31 -6.67 1.06
C HIS A 471 40.09 -7.97 1.12
N GLU A 472 39.51 -9.02 1.72
CA GLU A 472 40.16 -10.33 1.85
C GLU A 472 40.16 -11.13 0.53
N THR A 473 39.33 -10.73 -0.45
CA THR A 473 39.24 -11.41 -1.74
C THR A 473 40.38 -10.95 -2.68
N PRO A 474 41.39 -11.78 -2.98
CA PRO A 474 42.64 -11.33 -3.62
C PRO A 474 42.50 -10.88 -5.08
N SER A 475 41.37 -11.20 -5.71
CA SER A 475 41.19 -11.16 -7.17
C SER A 475 40.65 -9.83 -7.72
N ARG A 476 40.37 -8.83 -6.89
CA ARG A 476 39.94 -7.50 -7.37
C ARG A 476 40.68 -6.36 -6.66
N PRO A 477 41.21 -5.37 -7.41
CA PRO A 477 41.71 -4.14 -6.80
C PRO A 477 40.54 -3.41 -6.13
N VAL A 478 40.49 -3.46 -4.80
CA VAL A 478 39.38 -2.91 -3.99
C VAL A 478 39.07 -1.44 -4.32
N LEU A 479 40.11 -0.68 -4.63
CA LEU A 479 40.05 0.74 -5.01
C LEU A 479 39.23 1.01 -6.28
N GLN A 480 38.96 -0.01 -7.10
CA GLN A 480 38.18 0.11 -8.32
C GLN A 480 36.75 -0.44 -8.19
N SER A 481 36.38 -0.96 -7.02
CA SER A 481 34.99 -1.41 -6.82
C SER A 481 34.05 -0.21 -6.72
N ASP A 482 32.88 -0.28 -7.36
CA ASP A 482 31.88 0.81 -7.25
C ASP A 482 31.45 1.02 -5.79
N LEU A 483 31.46 -0.05 -4.98
CA LEU A 483 31.21 0.06 -3.55
C LEU A 483 32.25 0.96 -2.86
N TYR A 484 33.54 0.80 -3.16
CA TYR A 484 34.60 1.67 -2.61
C TYR A 484 34.38 3.12 -3.03
N ILE A 485 34.13 3.37 -4.32
CA ILE A 485 33.95 4.73 -4.86
C ILE A 485 32.78 5.42 -4.16
N THR A 486 31.64 4.73 -4.06
CA THR A 486 30.43 5.24 -3.45
C THR A 486 30.57 5.40 -1.94
N ALA A 487 31.21 4.44 -1.26
CA ALA A 487 31.50 4.51 0.17
C ALA A 487 32.45 5.67 0.50
N ALA A 488 33.50 5.89 -0.29
CA ALA A 488 34.47 6.97 -0.06
C ALA A 488 33.78 8.33 -0.05
N ARG A 489 33.03 8.63 -1.12
CA ARG A 489 32.31 9.90 -1.27
C ARG A 489 31.33 10.13 -0.12
N THR A 490 30.47 9.13 0.13
CA THR A 490 29.46 9.19 1.20
C THR A 490 30.09 9.33 2.57
N TRP A 491 31.22 8.65 2.82
CA TRP A 491 31.87 8.64 4.12
C TRP A 491 32.35 10.03 4.54
N HIS A 492 33.08 10.72 3.66
CA HIS A 492 33.62 12.06 3.93
C HIS A 492 32.51 13.10 4.17
N ASP A 493 31.48 13.11 3.32
CA ASP A 493 30.37 14.07 3.46
C ASP A 493 29.57 13.82 4.74
N THR A 494 29.39 12.55 5.13
CA THR A 494 28.73 12.19 6.40
C THR A 494 29.55 12.60 7.61
N MET A 495 30.87 12.35 7.60
CA MET A 495 31.78 12.78 8.68
C MET A 495 31.74 14.29 8.87
N LYS A 496 31.73 15.04 7.75
CA LYS A 496 31.58 16.49 7.77
C LYS A 496 30.21 16.88 8.33
N ALA A 497 29.12 16.31 7.85
CA ALA A 497 27.77 16.62 8.33
C ALA A 497 27.62 16.37 9.84
N LEU A 498 28.03 15.18 10.32
CA LEU A 498 27.97 14.82 11.73
C LEU A 498 28.81 15.76 12.60
N SER A 499 30.02 16.12 12.17
CA SER A 499 30.89 17.03 12.93
C SER A 499 30.32 18.45 13.06
N HIS A 500 29.56 18.91 12.07
CA HIS A 500 28.91 20.23 12.06
C HIS A 500 27.63 20.31 12.90
N ILE A 501 27.02 19.18 13.28
CA ILE A 501 25.86 19.19 14.19
C ILE A 501 26.29 19.82 15.52
N ARG A 502 25.63 20.88 15.95
CA ARG A 502 25.82 21.51 17.27
C ARG A 502 24.86 20.84 18.27
N PRO A 503 25.34 19.99 19.19
CA PRO A 503 24.45 19.31 20.14
C PRO A 503 23.73 20.31 21.05
N LYS A 504 22.47 20.05 21.34
CA LYS A 504 21.61 20.84 22.23
C LYS A 504 21.82 20.49 23.70
N ASP A 505 22.22 19.25 23.99
CA ASP A 505 22.41 18.72 25.33
C ASP A 505 23.50 17.62 25.39
N VAL A 506 23.73 17.09 26.60
CA VAL A 506 24.73 16.04 26.87
C VAL A 506 24.35 14.71 26.20
N ALA A 507 23.06 14.38 26.12
CA ALA A 507 22.59 13.14 25.52
C ALA A 507 22.84 13.14 24.00
N GLN A 508 22.51 14.23 23.30
CA GLN A 508 22.80 14.41 21.88
C GLN A 508 24.30 14.44 21.60
N THR A 509 25.11 14.97 22.52
CA THR A 509 26.57 14.92 22.43
C THR A 509 27.08 13.48 22.45
N ALA A 510 26.55 12.63 23.33
CA ALA A 510 26.88 11.21 23.37
C ALA A 510 26.49 10.50 22.07
N LEU A 511 25.26 10.73 21.57
CA LEU A 511 24.79 10.18 20.28
C LEU A 511 25.68 10.59 19.11
N LYS A 512 26.05 11.87 19.02
CA LYS A 512 26.97 12.37 17.99
C LYS A 512 28.33 11.66 18.06
N ASN A 513 28.87 11.49 19.26
CA ASN A 513 30.16 10.82 19.45
C ASN A 513 30.10 9.34 19.06
N ASP A 514 29.01 8.65 19.40
CA ASP A 514 28.78 7.25 19.02
C ASP A 514 28.61 7.11 17.50
N ALA A 515 27.85 8.00 16.87
CA ALA A 515 27.71 8.06 15.42
C ALA A 515 29.07 8.23 14.73
N LEU A 516 29.87 9.22 15.15
CA LEU A 516 31.21 9.47 14.61
C LEU A 516 32.15 8.28 14.83
N LYS A 517 32.11 7.63 15.99
CA LYS A 517 32.93 6.45 16.32
C LYS A 517 32.66 5.29 15.35
N HIS A 518 31.39 4.93 15.15
CA HIS A 518 31.04 3.79 14.30
C HIS A 518 31.23 4.12 12.81
N TRP A 519 30.95 5.36 12.40
CA TRP A 519 31.20 5.78 11.03
C TRP A 519 32.69 5.79 10.68
N ARG A 520 33.57 6.18 11.62
CA ARG A 520 35.03 6.01 11.49
C ARG A 520 35.44 4.56 11.37
N LEU A 521 34.85 3.67 12.17
CA LEU A 521 35.16 2.24 12.11
C LEU A 521 34.82 1.66 10.73
N TYR A 522 33.68 2.05 10.15
CA TYR A 522 33.32 1.70 8.78
C TYR A 522 34.35 2.21 7.76
N GLY A 523 34.74 3.48 7.84
CA GLY A 523 35.75 4.04 6.93
C GLY A 523 37.13 3.39 7.03
N LYS A 524 37.51 2.91 8.23
CA LYS A 524 38.76 2.14 8.42
C LYS A 524 38.78 0.85 7.61
N ALA A 525 37.64 0.21 7.37
CA ALA A 525 37.57 -0.98 6.53
C ALA A 525 38.10 -0.70 5.12
N PHE A 526 37.89 0.51 4.61
CA PHE A 526 38.36 0.97 3.30
C PHE A 526 39.62 1.85 3.34
N TYR A 527 40.30 1.92 4.49
CA TYR A 527 41.47 2.77 4.72
C TYR A 527 41.24 4.28 4.50
N PHE A 528 40.00 4.76 4.66
CA PHE A 528 39.71 6.20 4.57
C PHE A 528 40.36 6.98 5.72
N LYS A 529 40.80 8.22 5.44
CA LYS A 529 41.43 9.12 6.41
C LYS A 529 40.65 10.43 6.47
N GLU A 530 40.35 10.94 7.67
CA GLU A 530 39.55 12.18 7.85
C GLU A 530 40.17 13.40 7.18
N ASN A 531 41.51 13.46 7.12
CA ASN A 531 42.26 14.61 6.60
C ASN A 531 42.75 14.41 5.15
N ASP A 532 42.28 13.38 4.44
CA ASP A 532 42.69 13.20 3.06
C ASP A 532 41.95 14.20 2.15
N VAL A 533 42.67 15.26 1.78
CA VAL A 533 42.17 16.40 0.99
C VAL A 533 41.81 15.99 -0.45
N LYS A 534 42.23 14.80 -0.89
CA LYS A 534 42.06 14.37 -2.28
C LYS A 534 40.65 13.87 -2.62
N PHE A 535 39.75 13.72 -1.65
CA PHE A 535 38.45 13.14 -1.93
C PHE A 535 37.44 14.16 -2.47
N VAL A 536 36.80 13.73 -3.56
CA VAL A 536 35.71 14.42 -4.23
C VAL A 536 34.48 14.39 -3.34
N THR A 537 34.06 15.55 -2.85
CA THR A 537 32.73 15.73 -2.24
C THR A 537 31.62 15.49 -3.26
N LEU A 538 30.47 14.99 -2.80
CA LEU A 538 29.24 14.90 -3.60
C LEU A 538 28.65 16.28 -3.92
N LYS A 539 29.14 17.36 -3.31
CA LYS A 539 28.65 18.74 -3.50
C LYS A 539 29.24 19.46 -4.71
N ARG A 540 29.48 18.76 -5.81
CA ARG A 540 29.94 19.37 -7.06
C ARG A 540 28.98 19.05 -8.19
N ALA A 541 28.88 19.94 -9.17
CA ALA A 541 28.19 19.64 -10.41
C ALA A 541 28.76 18.35 -11.02
N SER A 542 27.88 17.44 -11.45
CA SER A 542 28.35 16.29 -12.22
C SER A 542 28.93 16.75 -13.55
N PRO A 543 30.00 16.09 -14.04
CA PRO A 543 30.41 16.27 -15.42
C PRO A 543 29.23 15.91 -16.32
N LEU A 544 29.02 16.67 -17.40
CA LEU A 544 28.02 16.35 -18.40
C LEU A 544 28.39 15.04 -19.11
N SER A 545 27.39 14.32 -19.60
CA SER A 545 27.63 13.15 -20.45
C SER A 545 28.38 13.55 -21.70
N THR A 546 29.36 12.73 -22.08
CA THR A 546 30.03 12.84 -23.39
C THR A 546 29.13 12.33 -24.51
N GLU A 547 28.13 11.50 -24.19
CA GLU A 547 27.11 11.05 -25.15
C GLU A 547 26.25 12.24 -25.62
N GLU A 548 26.19 12.43 -26.93
CA GLU A 548 25.41 13.52 -27.55
C GLU A 548 23.92 13.22 -27.55
N ALA A 549 23.56 11.95 -27.69
CA ALA A 549 22.18 11.49 -27.69
C ALA A 549 21.70 11.18 -26.26
N TYR A 550 20.66 11.88 -25.81
CA TYR A 550 20.18 11.75 -24.43
C TYR A 550 19.70 10.33 -24.07
N TRP A 551 19.26 9.54 -25.04
CA TRP A 551 18.81 8.15 -24.84
C TRP A 551 19.96 7.16 -24.64
N ARG A 552 21.20 7.57 -24.91
CA ARG A 552 22.42 6.79 -24.61
C ARG A 552 23.00 7.10 -23.24
N ILE A 553 22.51 8.14 -22.57
CA ILE A 553 22.97 8.51 -21.23
C ILE A 553 22.47 7.43 -20.25
N PRO A 554 23.36 6.82 -19.44
CA PRO A 554 22.95 5.91 -18.38
C PRO A 554 21.86 6.52 -17.51
N ARG A 555 20.95 5.71 -16.96
CA ARG A 555 19.79 6.22 -16.21
C ARG A 555 20.17 6.65 -14.79
N GLU A 556 21.33 7.23 -14.59
CA GLU A 556 21.81 7.71 -13.31
C GLU A 556 21.47 9.19 -13.08
N CYS A 557 21.35 9.57 -11.81
CA CYS A 557 21.13 10.96 -11.44
C CYS A 557 22.44 11.74 -11.46
N PHE A 558 22.46 12.86 -12.19
CA PHE A 558 23.60 13.78 -12.24
C PHE A 558 23.70 14.63 -10.97
N TRP A 559 22.73 14.60 -10.06
CA TRP A 559 22.93 15.17 -8.73
C TRP A 559 23.73 14.17 -7.87
N LEU A 560 25.01 14.43 -7.60
CA LEU A 560 25.89 13.44 -6.95
C LEU A 560 25.45 13.06 -5.52
N GLU A 561 24.74 13.92 -4.78
CA GLU A 561 24.18 13.52 -3.45
C GLU A 561 22.89 12.68 -3.55
N CYS A 562 22.36 12.48 -4.75
CA CYS A 562 21.24 11.59 -4.97
C CYS A 562 21.68 10.14 -4.71
N ALA A 563 20.84 9.35 -4.05
CA ALA A 563 21.12 7.92 -3.88
C ALA A 563 21.07 7.14 -5.22
N CYS A 564 20.53 7.73 -6.27
CA CYS A 564 20.54 7.20 -7.64
C CYS A 564 21.73 7.71 -8.48
N ALA A 565 22.71 8.38 -7.87
CA ALA A 565 23.96 8.75 -8.56
C ALA A 565 24.90 7.53 -8.63
N GLY A 566 25.48 7.28 -9.81
CA GLY A 566 26.42 6.18 -10.05
C GLY A 566 25.79 4.85 -10.47
N HIS A 567 24.45 4.76 -10.52
CA HIS A 567 23.71 3.54 -10.84
C HIS A 567 22.41 3.86 -11.57
N ASP A 568 21.85 2.87 -12.27
CA ASP A 568 20.57 3.03 -12.97
C ASP A 568 19.42 3.28 -11.98
N ALA A 569 18.78 4.43 -12.14
CA ALA A 569 17.59 4.78 -11.37
C ALA A 569 16.44 3.83 -11.73
N HIS A 570 15.91 3.15 -10.72
CA HIS A 570 14.72 2.30 -10.83
C HIS A 570 13.40 3.07 -10.87
N HIS A 571 13.45 4.36 -11.21
CA HIS A 571 12.28 5.18 -11.42
C HIS A 571 12.43 6.07 -12.67
N SER A 572 11.36 6.74 -13.09
CA SER A 572 11.42 7.70 -14.19
C SER A 572 12.48 8.77 -13.92
N VAL A 573 13.19 9.15 -14.99
CA VAL A 573 14.20 10.19 -14.96
C VAL A 573 13.89 11.22 -16.04
N ARG A 574 14.39 12.43 -15.87
CA ARG A 574 14.13 13.57 -16.75
C ARG A 574 15.45 14.10 -17.25
N VAL A 575 15.52 14.35 -18.54
CA VAL A 575 16.68 14.98 -19.18
C VAL A 575 16.65 16.49 -18.93
N CYS A 576 17.83 17.08 -18.74
CA CYS A 576 17.99 18.52 -18.70
C CYS A 576 17.57 19.13 -20.04
N LYS A 577 16.46 19.86 -20.08
CA LYS A 577 15.99 20.61 -21.28
C LYS A 577 16.99 21.68 -21.78
N GLY A 578 18.01 21.97 -20.96
CA GLY A 578 19.05 22.94 -21.24
C GLY A 578 20.08 22.42 -22.24
N CYS A 579 20.81 21.38 -21.81
CA CYS A 579 21.95 20.83 -22.53
C CYS A 579 21.69 19.42 -23.08
N TRP A 580 20.61 18.75 -22.70
CA TRP A 580 20.28 17.36 -23.05
C TRP A 580 21.32 16.30 -22.64
N ARG A 581 22.39 16.71 -21.94
CA ARG A 581 23.54 15.88 -21.54
C ARG A 581 23.58 15.52 -20.05
N ALA A 582 22.47 15.74 -19.33
CA ALA A 582 22.34 15.40 -17.92
C ALA A 582 20.94 14.88 -17.62
N VAL A 583 20.86 13.90 -16.71
CA VAL A 583 19.65 13.19 -16.34
C VAL A 583 19.41 13.33 -14.84
N TYR A 584 18.16 13.54 -14.44
CA TYR A 584 17.78 13.76 -13.04
C TYR A 584 16.57 12.92 -12.66
N CYS A 585 16.52 12.44 -11.43
CA CYS A 585 15.35 11.75 -10.88
C CYS A 585 14.08 12.61 -10.87
N GLY A 586 14.24 13.93 -10.80
CA GLY A 586 13.13 14.87 -10.74
C GLY A 586 13.60 16.32 -10.65
N LYS A 587 12.63 17.23 -10.53
CA LYS A 587 12.87 18.69 -10.44
C LYS A 587 13.77 19.05 -9.27
N PHE A 588 13.58 18.43 -8.11
CA PHE A 588 14.39 18.68 -6.92
C PHE A 588 15.88 18.43 -7.17
N CYS A 589 16.25 17.25 -7.70
CA CYS A 589 17.65 16.92 -8.01
C CYS A 589 18.25 17.89 -9.04
N GLN A 590 17.49 18.26 -10.07
CA GLN A 590 17.93 19.24 -11.06
C GLN A 590 18.20 20.61 -10.42
N GLU A 591 17.33 21.10 -9.52
CA GLU A 591 17.51 22.38 -8.84
C GLU A 591 18.72 22.40 -7.91
N GLN A 592 19.02 21.28 -7.24
CA GLN A 592 20.22 21.15 -6.41
C GLN A 592 21.49 21.16 -7.25
N ASP A 593 21.54 20.36 -8.33
CA ASP A 593 22.68 20.32 -9.25
C ASP A 593 22.88 21.66 -9.97
N TRP A 594 21.78 22.36 -10.29
CA TRP A 594 21.80 23.72 -10.83
C TRP A 594 22.52 24.70 -9.92
N LYS A 595 22.24 24.65 -8.61
CA LYS A 595 22.91 25.47 -7.57
C LYS A 595 24.36 25.04 -7.36
N ALA A 596 24.69 23.77 -7.61
CA ALA A 596 26.04 23.22 -7.47
C ALA A 596 26.97 23.52 -8.67
N GLY A 597 26.48 24.25 -9.68
CA GLY A 597 27.29 24.73 -10.81
C GLY A 597 26.87 24.18 -12.18
N HIS A 598 25.87 23.28 -12.25
CA HIS A 598 25.40 22.77 -13.54
C HIS A 598 24.89 23.89 -14.47
N ARG A 599 24.38 25.00 -13.90
CA ARG A 599 23.96 26.18 -14.67
C ARG A 599 25.04 26.66 -15.66
N ASP A 600 26.28 26.73 -15.21
CA ASP A 600 27.38 27.28 -16.00
C ASP A 600 27.84 26.28 -17.06
N LEU A 601 27.92 24.99 -16.69
CA LEU A 601 28.19 23.88 -17.63
C LEU A 601 27.12 23.81 -18.74
N CYS A 602 25.86 23.91 -18.35
CA CYS A 602 24.71 23.85 -19.24
C CYS A 602 24.69 25.01 -20.24
N ARG A 603 25.04 26.22 -19.79
CA ARG A 603 25.17 27.41 -20.65
C ARG A 603 26.34 27.29 -21.63
N ALA A 604 27.48 26.79 -21.18
CA ALA A 604 28.67 26.65 -22.02
C ALA A 604 28.42 25.74 -23.23
N GLN A 605 27.67 24.65 -23.06
CA GLN A 605 27.31 23.74 -24.16
C GLN A 605 26.42 24.41 -25.21
N ARG A 606 25.45 25.23 -24.80
CA ARG A 606 24.55 25.92 -25.75
C ARG A 606 25.27 26.89 -26.69
N VAL A 607 26.45 27.37 -26.31
CA VAL A 607 27.25 28.28 -27.14
C VAL A 607 28.12 27.52 -28.14
N GLY A 608 28.43 26.24 -27.89
CA GLY A 608 29.22 25.42 -28.80
C GLY A 608 28.43 24.80 -29.95
N ASP A 609 27.10 24.70 -29.80
CA ASP A 609 26.19 24.14 -30.82
C ASP A 609 25.57 25.20 -31.75
N LEU A 610 25.89 26.50 -31.53
CA LEU A 610 25.54 27.65 -32.38
C LEU A 610 26.74 28.05 -33.23
#